data_AF-A0AAX3FXR5-F1
#
_entry.id   AF-A0AAX3FXR5-F1
#
_cell.length_a   1.000
_cell.length_b   1.000
_cell.length_c   1.000
_cell.angle_alpha   90.00
_cell.angle_beta   90.00
_cell.angle_gamma   90.00
#
_symmetry.space_group_name_H-M   'P 1'
#
loop_
_entity.id
_entity.type
_entity.pdbx_description
1 polymer ?
#
loop_
_entity_poly.entity_id
_entity_poly.type
_entity_poly.pdbx_seq_one_letter_code
_entity_poly.pdbx_strand_id
1 'polypeptide(L)'
;MSNQTSTPLRRVSILAIDRVFASTLMQAKDFFHLASLRYGKQLGQGLTPAFETRLVSPDGKPVCSFSNVIMPVDGALEDTDVIILPAFWDDFETLCQRYPQILPWLRQQHARGAVLCGEATGVFWLAEAGLLDGKEATTYWRFFNAFSERFPKVQLNQDKHLTDADNLYCAGGTTSACDLYIYLIERFCGANVAQAVARDILYEVQRSYSPGRIGFGGQKLHQDVIILQIQHWLEEHFADKFRFEDVAREHGMSIRNFMRRFQTATGDKPLHYLQRLRIETAKGLLSGTRKSIKTISYEVGYDDASFFARLFRQHTELSPNQYRQQFHQQAA
;
A
#
# COMPACT_ATOMS: atom_id res chain seq x y z
N MET A 1 -22.67 -11.63 -14.08
CA MET A 1 -22.23 -11.33 -15.45
C MET A 1 -21.48 -10.00 -15.46
N SER A 2 -20.15 -10.08 -15.32
CA SER A 2 -19.15 -9.22 -15.99
C SER A 2 -17.80 -9.62 -15.40
N ASN A 3 -17.25 -10.72 -15.93
CA ASN A 3 -15.86 -11.09 -15.76
C ASN A 3 -15.02 -9.90 -16.24
N GLN A 4 -14.42 -9.14 -15.33
CA GLN A 4 -13.33 -8.25 -15.72
C GLN A 4 -12.11 -9.13 -15.94
N THR A 5 -11.98 -9.66 -17.16
CA THR A 5 -10.71 -10.15 -17.70
C THR A 5 -9.72 -9.01 -17.58
N SER A 6 -8.80 -9.06 -16.61
CA SER A 6 -7.72 -8.09 -16.51
C SER A 6 -6.87 -8.18 -17.77
N THR A 7 -6.75 -7.08 -18.51
CA THR A 7 -5.82 -6.98 -19.64
C THR A 7 -4.43 -7.41 -19.16
N PRO A 8 -3.73 -8.30 -19.88
CA PRO A 8 -2.39 -8.73 -19.48
C PRO A 8 -1.46 -7.52 -19.42
N LEU A 9 -0.72 -7.39 -18.32
CA LEU A 9 0.25 -6.32 -18.13
C LEU A 9 1.31 -6.39 -19.24
N ARG A 10 1.43 -5.34 -20.04
CA ARG A 10 2.41 -5.23 -21.14
C ARG A 10 3.56 -4.31 -20.77
N ARG A 11 3.26 -3.20 -20.07
CA ARG A 11 4.27 -2.18 -19.76
C ARG A 11 4.04 -1.49 -18.42
N VAL A 12 5.15 -1.34 -17.69
CA VAL A 12 5.29 -0.49 -16.52
C VAL A 12 6.26 0.65 -16.87
N SER A 13 5.79 1.89 -16.82
CA SER A 13 6.59 3.09 -17.04
C SER A 13 6.91 3.78 -15.73
N ILE A 14 8.18 4.04 -15.47
CA ILE A 14 8.66 4.73 -14.27
C ILE A 14 9.15 6.11 -14.71
N LEU A 15 8.49 7.16 -14.22
CA LEU A 15 8.77 8.52 -14.63
C LEU A 15 10.12 8.99 -14.06
N ALA A 16 11.03 9.36 -14.97
CA ALA A 16 12.32 9.95 -14.67
C ALA A 16 12.26 11.46 -14.98
N ILE A 17 12.52 12.28 -13.96
CA ILE A 17 12.65 13.74 -14.09
C ILE A 17 13.94 14.20 -13.42
N ASP A 18 14.39 15.42 -13.72
CA ASP A 18 15.47 16.03 -12.95
C ASP A 18 15.12 16.10 -11.46
N ARG A 19 16.14 15.95 -10.62
CA ARG A 19 16.06 15.89 -9.16
C ARG A 19 15.22 14.74 -8.59
N VAL A 20 14.92 13.71 -9.39
CA VAL A 20 14.36 12.46 -8.88
C VAL A 20 15.32 11.80 -7.88
N PHE A 21 14.79 11.17 -6.83
CA PHE A 21 15.58 10.26 -6.01
C PHE A 21 15.86 8.98 -6.80
N ALA A 22 17.10 8.81 -7.25
CA ALA A 22 17.52 7.65 -8.04
C ALA A 22 17.17 6.31 -7.34
N SER A 23 17.21 6.28 -6.01
CA SER A 23 16.83 5.11 -5.21
C SER A 23 15.39 4.68 -5.43
N THR A 24 14.43 5.61 -5.37
CA THR A 24 12.99 5.32 -5.53
C THR A 24 12.67 4.84 -6.96
N LEU A 25 13.32 5.47 -7.94
CA LEU A 25 13.19 5.12 -9.35
C LEU A 25 13.76 3.72 -9.65
N MET A 26 14.97 3.43 -9.16
CA MET A 26 15.60 2.12 -9.39
C MET A 26 14.94 1.01 -8.58
N GLN A 27 14.46 1.31 -7.37
CA GLN A 27 13.70 0.35 -6.57
C GLN A 27 12.44 -0.11 -7.32
N ALA A 28 11.65 0.81 -7.86
CA ALA A 28 10.50 0.44 -8.69
C ALA A 28 10.93 -0.41 -9.89
N LYS A 29 12.01 -0.02 -10.59
CA LYS A 29 12.52 -0.76 -11.75
C LYS A 29 12.90 -2.19 -11.40
N ASP A 30 13.62 -2.39 -10.30
CA ASP A 30 14.08 -3.71 -9.88
C ASP A 30 12.92 -4.61 -9.45
N PHE A 31 11.93 -4.08 -8.72
CA PHE A 31 10.73 -4.84 -8.32
C PHE A 31 9.96 -5.35 -9.55
N PHE A 32 9.63 -4.46 -10.48
CA PHE A 32 8.83 -4.83 -11.65
C PHE A 32 9.63 -5.64 -12.68
N HIS A 33 10.92 -5.37 -12.85
CA HIS A 33 11.77 -6.18 -13.72
C HIS A 33 11.90 -7.63 -13.21
N LEU A 34 12.12 -7.79 -11.90
CA LEU A 34 12.16 -9.11 -11.29
C LEU A 34 10.81 -9.83 -11.36
N ALA A 35 9.71 -9.11 -11.14
CA ALA A 35 8.38 -9.64 -11.33
C ALA A 35 8.15 -10.11 -12.77
N SER A 36 8.62 -9.36 -13.76
CA SER A 36 8.55 -9.73 -15.18
C SER A 36 9.28 -11.03 -15.49
N LEU A 37 10.51 -11.20 -14.97
CA LEU A 37 11.30 -12.43 -15.11
C LEU A 37 10.62 -13.64 -14.43
N ARG A 38 10.09 -13.43 -13.22
CA ARG A 38 9.39 -14.48 -12.47
C ARG A 38 8.07 -14.87 -13.13
N TYR A 39 7.36 -13.90 -13.69
CA TYR A 39 6.12 -14.14 -14.42
C TYR A 39 6.38 -14.89 -15.72
N GLY A 40 7.41 -14.53 -16.49
CA GLY A 40 7.84 -15.31 -17.67
C GLY A 40 8.15 -16.76 -17.32
N LYS A 41 8.82 -17.00 -16.18
CA LYS A 41 9.09 -18.36 -15.70
C LYS A 41 7.80 -19.11 -15.38
N GLN A 42 6.83 -18.46 -14.73
CA GLN A 42 5.53 -19.05 -14.43
C GLN A 42 4.73 -19.38 -15.69
N LEU A 43 4.88 -18.59 -16.75
CA LEU A 43 4.27 -18.83 -18.07
C LEU A 43 5.00 -19.91 -18.90
N GLY A 44 6.07 -20.51 -18.37
CA GLY A 44 6.85 -21.53 -19.08
C GLY A 44 7.86 -20.97 -20.09
N GLN A 45 8.13 -19.66 -20.08
CA GLN A 45 9.03 -18.97 -21.00
C GLN A 45 10.48 -18.87 -20.46
N GLY A 46 10.76 -19.49 -19.31
CA GLY A 46 12.04 -19.35 -18.62
C GLY A 46 12.19 -18.00 -17.92
N LEU A 47 13.41 -17.62 -17.51
CA LEU A 47 13.67 -16.30 -16.91
C LEU A 47 13.80 -15.23 -18.00
N THR A 48 12.71 -15.00 -18.72
CA THR A 48 12.58 -13.96 -19.73
C THR A 48 11.52 -12.95 -19.27
N PRO A 49 11.71 -11.64 -19.53
CA PRO A 49 10.70 -10.65 -19.15
C PRO A 49 9.37 -10.90 -19.88
N ALA A 50 8.28 -11.11 -19.15
CA ALA A 50 6.93 -11.25 -19.69
C ALA A 50 6.25 -9.90 -20.04
N PHE A 51 6.76 -8.81 -19.46
CA PHE A 51 6.33 -7.43 -19.73
C PHE A 51 7.49 -6.45 -19.62
N GLU A 52 7.36 -5.28 -20.23
CA GLU A 52 8.39 -4.24 -20.25
C GLU A 52 8.37 -3.40 -18.97
N THR A 53 9.54 -3.11 -18.41
CA THR A 53 9.71 -2.12 -17.33
C THR A 53 10.67 -1.05 -17.81
N ARG A 54 10.16 0.16 -18.05
CA ARG A 54 10.89 1.24 -18.74
C ARG A 54 11.00 2.49 -17.88
N LEU A 55 12.19 3.06 -17.83
CA LEU A 55 12.41 4.42 -17.38
C LEU A 55 12.05 5.36 -18.52
N VAL A 56 11.11 6.27 -18.29
CA VAL A 56 10.69 7.23 -19.30
C VAL A 56 10.88 8.65 -18.79
N SER A 57 11.45 9.54 -19.59
CA SER A 57 11.48 10.97 -19.28
C SER A 57 10.54 11.76 -20.18
N PRO A 58 10.18 13.00 -19.82
CA PRO A 58 9.28 13.82 -20.61
C PRO A 58 9.73 14.07 -22.06
N ASP A 59 11.04 14.05 -22.35
CA ASP A 59 11.61 14.29 -23.68
C ASP A 59 12.47 13.11 -24.20
N GLY A 60 12.52 12.01 -23.45
CA GLY A 60 13.33 10.82 -23.78
C GLY A 60 14.83 10.99 -23.58
N LYS A 61 15.29 12.08 -22.94
CA LYS A 61 16.70 12.29 -22.62
C LYS A 61 17.05 11.83 -21.20
N PRO A 62 18.33 11.54 -20.92
CA PRO A 62 18.81 11.27 -19.57
C PRO A 62 18.48 12.42 -18.60
N VAL A 63 18.23 12.08 -17.34
CA VAL A 63 17.92 13.07 -16.29
C VAL A 63 19.00 13.07 -15.21
N CYS A 64 19.17 14.19 -14.51
CA CYS A 64 20.09 14.28 -13.38
C CYS A 64 19.32 14.09 -12.06
N SER A 65 19.62 13.01 -11.34
CA SER A 65 19.00 12.72 -10.03
C SER A 65 19.36 13.77 -8.97
N PHE A 66 18.63 13.75 -7.85
CA PHE A 66 18.88 14.61 -6.69
C PHE A 66 20.33 14.51 -6.18
N SER A 67 20.91 13.30 -6.20
CA SER A 67 22.28 13.03 -5.77
C SER A 67 23.33 13.21 -6.90
N ASN A 68 22.99 13.95 -7.96
CA ASN A 68 23.86 14.27 -9.10
C ASN A 68 24.34 13.06 -9.92
N VAL A 69 23.58 11.97 -9.93
CA VAL A 69 23.81 10.82 -10.83
C VAL A 69 23.01 11.03 -12.11
N ILE A 70 23.67 10.92 -13.26
CA ILE A 70 23.01 10.93 -14.57
C ILE A 70 22.35 9.57 -14.79
N MET A 71 21.03 9.57 -14.97
CA MET A 71 20.22 8.39 -15.16
C MET A 71 19.87 8.27 -16.64
N PRO A 72 20.35 7.22 -17.36
CA PRO A 72 19.85 6.94 -18.69
C PRO A 72 18.38 6.53 -18.63
N VAL A 73 17.63 6.85 -19.67
CA VAL A 73 16.21 6.48 -19.82
C VAL A 73 16.01 5.62 -21.05
N ASP A 74 14.97 4.83 -21.04
CA ASP A 74 14.62 3.90 -22.12
C ASP A 74 13.84 4.59 -23.25
N GLY A 75 13.26 5.79 -23.00
CA GLY A 75 12.54 6.56 -24.01
C GLY A 75 11.74 7.74 -23.45
N ALA A 76 10.94 8.36 -24.32
CA ALA A 76 10.00 9.41 -23.96
C ALA A 76 8.68 8.82 -23.39
N LEU A 77 7.77 9.69 -22.95
CA LEU A 77 6.43 9.29 -22.50
C LEU A 77 5.69 8.51 -23.60
N GLU A 78 5.05 7.41 -23.23
CA GLU A 78 4.40 6.49 -24.16
C GLU A 78 3.17 5.81 -23.52
N ASP A 79 2.49 4.96 -24.29
CA ASP A 79 1.34 4.18 -23.81
C ASP A 79 1.80 3.10 -22.83
N THR A 80 1.07 2.95 -21.72
CA THR A 80 1.50 2.11 -20.60
C THR A 80 0.32 1.66 -19.73
N ASP A 81 0.46 0.50 -19.10
CA ASP A 81 -0.59 -0.05 -18.24
C ASP A 81 -0.44 0.39 -16.78
N VAL A 82 0.81 0.65 -16.34
CA VAL A 82 1.15 1.08 -14.99
C VAL A 82 2.17 2.21 -15.04
N ILE A 83 1.91 3.30 -14.33
CA ILE A 83 2.81 4.44 -14.18
C ILE A 83 3.25 4.53 -12.72
N ILE A 84 4.56 4.52 -12.50
CA ILE A 84 5.16 4.85 -11.20
C ILE A 84 5.74 6.27 -11.27
N LEU A 85 5.36 7.11 -10.32
CA LEU A 85 5.83 8.48 -10.13
C LEU A 85 6.72 8.50 -8.89
N PRO A 86 8.05 8.41 -9.05
CA PRO A 86 8.98 8.34 -7.93
C PRO A 86 9.08 9.68 -7.17
N ALA A 87 9.75 9.63 -6.02
CA ALA A 87 10.02 10.81 -5.24
C ALA A 87 11.04 11.73 -5.97
N PHE A 88 10.88 13.03 -5.81
CA PHE A 88 11.83 14.05 -6.26
C PHE A 88 12.09 15.09 -5.16
N TRP A 89 13.17 15.86 -5.32
CA TRP A 89 13.52 16.96 -4.42
C TRP A 89 13.87 18.23 -5.22
N ASP A 90 12.85 19.00 -5.56
CA ASP A 90 12.97 20.31 -6.20
C ASP A 90 11.67 21.12 -5.96
N ASP A 91 11.66 22.36 -6.41
CA ASP A 91 10.45 23.16 -6.51
C ASP A 91 9.47 22.58 -7.54
N PHE A 92 8.27 22.23 -7.09
CA PHE A 92 7.30 21.53 -7.91
C PHE A 92 6.69 22.42 -9.01
N GLU A 93 6.57 23.73 -8.80
CA GLU A 93 6.08 24.67 -9.83
C GLU A 93 7.06 24.76 -10.99
N THR A 94 8.36 24.88 -10.69
CA THR A 94 9.44 24.87 -11.68
C THR A 94 9.45 23.57 -12.47
N LEU A 95 9.23 22.43 -11.81
CA LEU A 95 9.11 21.13 -12.50
C LEU A 95 7.89 21.07 -13.42
N CYS A 96 6.73 21.59 -13.01
CA CYS A 96 5.53 21.66 -13.85
C CYS A 96 5.74 22.54 -15.09
N GLN A 97 6.44 23.67 -14.94
CA GLN A 97 6.80 24.54 -16.06
C GLN A 97 7.81 23.90 -17.00
N ARG A 98 8.77 23.14 -16.47
CA ARG A 98 9.79 22.44 -17.26
C ARG A 98 9.19 21.27 -18.05
N TYR A 99 8.23 20.56 -17.46
CA TYR A 99 7.68 19.33 -18.02
C TYR A 99 6.14 19.37 -18.14
N PRO A 100 5.56 20.34 -18.87
CA PRO A 100 4.11 20.51 -18.97
C PRO A 100 3.40 19.31 -19.61
N GLN A 101 4.13 18.47 -20.37
CA GLN A 101 3.60 17.28 -21.02
C GLN A 101 3.23 16.14 -20.06
N ILE A 102 3.72 16.14 -18.81
CA ILE A 102 3.42 15.07 -17.84
C ILE A 102 1.92 15.06 -17.50
N LEU A 103 1.34 16.21 -17.18
CA LEU A 103 -0.06 16.30 -16.73
C LEU A 103 -1.07 15.76 -17.76
N PRO A 104 -1.07 16.17 -19.05
CA PRO A 104 -1.98 15.62 -20.04
C PRO A 104 -1.71 14.14 -20.30
N TRP A 105 -0.45 13.69 -20.25
CA TRP A 105 -0.10 12.27 -20.39
C TRP A 105 -0.73 11.43 -19.27
N LEU A 106 -0.59 11.86 -18.00
CA LEU A 106 -1.21 11.17 -16.86
C LEU A 106 -2.73 11.07 -17.00
N ARG A 107 -3.41 12.16 -17.39
CA ARG A 107 -4.86 12.14 -17.62
C ARG A 107 -5.24 11.19 -18.75
N GLN A 108 -4.50 11.21 -19.85
CA GLN A 108 -4.76 10.34 -21.00
C GLN A 108 -4.60 8.86 -20.65
N GLN A 109 -3.54 8.50 -19.92
CA GLN A 109 -3.27 7.12 -19.53
C GLN A 109 -4.30 6.64 -18.50
N HIS A 110 -4.65 7.46 -17.50
CA HIS A 110 -5.70 7.14 -16.53
C HIS A 110 -7.06 6.95 -17.21
N ALA A 111 -7.44 7.81 -18.16
CA ALA A 111 -8.68 7.68 -18.93
C ALA A 111 -8.74 6.39 -19.78
N ARG A 112 -7.58 5.81 -20.13
CA ARG A 112 -7.47 4.51 -20.81
C ARG A 112 -7.49 3.32 -19.85
N GLY A 113 -7.55 3.56 -18.55
CA GLY A 113 -7.59 2.55 -17.50
C GLY A 113 -6.22 2.18 -16.91
N ALA A 114 -5.17 2.94 -17.21
CA ALA A 114 -3.85 2.70 -16.62
C ALA A 114 -3.89 2.92 -15.10
N VAL A 115 -3.07 2.14 -14.38
CA VAL A 115 -2.83 2.31 -12.95
C VAL A 115 -1.74 3.35 -12.73
N LEU A 116 -1.99 4.35 -11.89
CA LEU A 116 -0.99 5.39 -11.59
C LEU A 116 -0.64 5.33 -10.10
N CYS A 117 0.64 5.37 -9.79
CA CYS A 117 1.18 5.27 -8.43
C CYS A 117 2.10 6.46 -8.14
N GLY A 118 1.75 7.27 -7.14
CA GLY A 118 2.61 8.32 -6.59
C GLY A 118 3.35 7.84 -5.35
N GLU A 119 4.68 7.92 -5.35
CA GLU A 119 5.51 7.70 -4.15
C GLU A 119 5.98 9.05 -3.58
N ALA A 120 5.71 9.28 -2.29
CA ALA A 120 6.13 10.48 -1.56
C ALA A 120 5.76 11.77 -2.31
N THR A 121 6.74 12.57 -2.73
CA THR A 121 6.51 13.81 -3.50
C THR A 121 5.99 13.56 -4.92
N GLY A 122 6.14 12.35 -5.47
CA GLY A 122 5.56 11.96 -6.76
C GLY A 122 4.03 12.08 -6.81
N VAL A 123 3.35 12.03 -5.64
CA VAL A 123 1.89 12.22 -5.51
C VAL A 123 1.43 13.61 -5.98
N PHE A 124 2.30 14.63 -5.91
CA PHE A 124 1.99 15.97 -6.38
C PHE A 124 1.61 16.00 -7.86
N TRP A 125 2.22 15.15 -8.70
CA TRP A 125 1.87 15.04 -10.12
C TRP A 125 0.43 14.56 -10.34
N LEU A 126 -0.06 13.63 -9.52
CA LEU A 126 -1.44 13.14 -9.60
C LEU A 126 -2.45 14.22 -9.18
N ALA A 127 -2.13 14.96 -8.11
CA ALA A 127 -2.95 16.05 -7.63
C ALA A 127 -3.01 17.20 -8.64
N GLU A 128 -1.86 17.61 -9.17
CA GLU A 128 -1.75 18.67 -10.19
C GLU A 128 -2.44 18.29 -11.51
N ALA A 129 -2.46 17.01 -11.85
CA ALA A 129 -3.22 16.51 -13.00
C ALA A 129 -4.75 16.60 -12.79
N GLY A 130 -5.22 16.90 -11.58
CA GLY A 130 -6.62 16.93 -11.17
C GLY A 130 -7.22 15.54 -10.92
N LEU A 131 -6.38 14.50 -10.87
CA LEU A 131 -6.84 13.10 -10.80
C LEU A 131 -7.31 12.71 -9.38
N LEU A 132 -6.78 13.40 -8.36
CA LEU A 132 -7.09 13.17 -6.94
C LEU A 132 -8.21 14.08 -6.40
N ASP A 133 -8.80 14.95 -7.22
CA ASP A 133 -9.90 15.84 -6.78
C ASP A 133 -11.07 15.00 -6.25
N GLY A 134 -11.46 15.27 -5.00
CA GLY A 134 -12.54 14.57 -4.31
C GLY A 134 -12.19 13.15 -3.83
N LYS A 135 -10.93 12.70 -3.98
CA LYS A 135 -10.48 11.35 -3.61
C LYS A 135 -9.57 11.37 -2.39
N GLU A 136 -9.54 10.24 -1.69
CA GLU A 136 -8.62 10.03 -0.58
C GLU A 136 -7.19 9.83 -1.11
N ALA A 137 -6.23 10.57 -0.55
CA ALA A 137 -4.82 10.47 -0.93
C ALA A 137 -3.92 10.57 0.31
N THR A 138 -2.67 10.12 0.19
CA THR A 138 -1.60 10.38 1.17
C THR A 138 -0.32 10.77 0.45
N THR A 139 0.62 11.41 1.14
CA THR A 139 1.93 11.82 0.60
C THR A 139 2.98 11.78 1.69
N TYR A 140 4.19 12.26 1.42
CA TYR A 140 5.24 12.35 2.42
C TYR A 140 4.84 13.31 3.54
N TRP A 141 4.90 12.84 4.79
CA TRP A 141 4.39 13.54 5.97
C TRP A 141 4.87 15.00 6.09
N ARG A 142 6.11 15.27 5.66
CA ARG A 142 6.71 16.61 5.70
C ARG A 142 5.98 17.62 4.82
N PHE A 143 5.23 17.15 3.83
CA PHE A 143 4.51 17.97 2.87
C PHE A 143 3.00 17.98 3.08
N PHE A 144 2.45 17.41 4.16
CA PHE A 144 1.00 17.41 4.39
C PHE A 144 0.36 18.81 4.37
N ASN A 145 0.97 19.78 5.04
CA ASN A 145 0.46 21.16 5.06
C ASN A 145 0.51 21.80 3.66
N ALA A 146 1.69 21.80 3.04
CA ALA A 146 1.87 22.39 1.71
C ALA A 146 0.99 21.71 0.64
N PHE A 147 0.80 20.39 0.73
CA PHE A 147 -0.06 19.64 -0.16
C PHE A 147 -1.54 20.01 0.04
N SER A 148 -2.01 20.10 1.29
CA SER A 148 -3.40 20.46 1.59
C SER A 148 -3.73 21.90 1.19
N GLU A 149 -2.78 22.82 1.39
CA GLU A 149 -2.92 24.22 0.96
C GLU A 149 -3.02 24.34 -0.57
N ARG A 150 -2.18 23.59 -1.30
CA ARG A 150 -2.16 23.61 -2.77
C ARG A 150 -3.33 22.87 -3.40
N PHE A 151 -3.76 21.75 -2.80
CA PHE A 151 -4.78 20.86 -3.35
C PHE A 151 -5.96 20.67 -2.38
N PRO A 152 -6.74 21.72 -2.09
CA PRO A 152 -7.80 21.68 -1.07
C PRO A 152 -8.97 20.75 -1.42
N LYS A 153 -9.08 20.31 -2.68
CA LYS A 153 -10.09 19.35 -3.12
C LYS A 153 -9.69 17.90 -2.87
N VAL A 154 -8.43 17.61 -2.60
CA VAL A 154 -7.94 16.27 -2.31
C VAL A 154 -8.24 15.96 -0.84
N GLN A 155 -8.83 14.80 -0.57
CA GLN A 155 -9.09 14.35 0.80
C GLN A 155 -7.81 13.75 1.38
N LEU A 156 -6.88 14.60 1.81
CA LEU A 156 -5.60 14.15 2.35
C LEU A 156 -5.81 13.39 3.67
N ASN A 157 -5.48 12.11 3.66
CA ASN A 157 -5.46 11.26 4.85
C ASN A 157 -4.03 11.19 5.40
N GLN A 158 -3.80 11.89 6.52
CA GLN A 158 -2.50 11.98 7.19
C GLN A 158 -2.17 10.73 8.02
N ASP A 159 -3.17 9.90 8.32
CA ASP A 159 -3.02 8.67 9.08
C ASP A 159 -2.66 7.50 8.16
N LYS A 160 -3.00 7.53 6.87
CA LYS A 160 -2.72 6.43 5.94
C LYS A 160 -1.34 6.54 5.30
N HIS A 161 -0.69 5.39 5.14
CA HIS A 161 0.57 5.22 4.41
C HIS A 161 0.40 4.86 2.95
N LEU A 162 -0.75 4.28 2.64
CA LEU A 162 -1.14 3.89 1.31
C LEU A 162 -2.61 4.24 1.15
N THR A 163 -2.98 4.81 0.00
CA THR A 163 -4.37 5.03 -0.41
C THR A 163 -4.56 4.44 -1.81
N ASP A 164 -5.78 4.02 -2.08
CA ASP A 164 -6.23 3.53 -3.39
C ASP A 164 -7.59 4.18 -3.69
N ALA A 165 -7.68 4.86 -4.83
CA ALA A 165 -8.92 5.42 -5.34
C ALA A 165 -8.91 5.42 -6.87
N ASP A 166 -9.79 4.61 -7.50
CA ASP A 166 -9.97 4.55 -8.95
C ASP A 166 -8.68 4.30 -9.74
N ASN A 167 -7.92 3.26 -9.39
CA ASN A 167 -6.60 2.95 -9.99
C ASN A 167 -5.53 4.04 -9.77
N LEU A 168 -5.76 4.96 -8.82
CA LEU A 168 -4.77 5.91 -8.34
C LEU A 168 -4.30 5.45 -6.97
N TYR A 169 -3.00 5.20 -6.86
CA TYR A 169 -2.36 4.77 -5.64
C TYR A 169 -1.43 5.86 -5.13
N CYS A 170 -1.44 6.13 -3.83
CA CYS A 170 -0.52 7.08 -3.23
C CYS A 170 0.17 6.43 -2.03
N ALA A 171 1.49 6.40 -2.05
CA ALA A 171 2.34 5.89 -0.97
C ALA A 171 3.04 7.06 -0.27
N GLY A 172 2.95 7.12 1.05
CA GLY A 172 3.54 8.21 1.86
C GLY A 172 5.07 8.15 1.99
N GLY A 173 5.71 7.08 1.52
CA GLY A 173 7.16 6.90 1.55
C GLY A 173 7.61 5.58 0.95
N THR A 174 8.92 5.38 0.89
CA THR A 174 9.57 4.27 0.18
C THR A 174 9.16 2.89 0.70
N THR A 175 9.03 2.69 2.01
CA THR A 175 8.57 1.40 2.55
C THR A 175 7.15 1.08 2.11
N SER A 176 6.25 2.06 2.14
CA SER A 176 4.85 1.89 1.71
C SER A 176 4.73 1.72 0.19
N ALA A 177 5.68 2.27 -0.56
CA ALA A 177 5.79 2.03 -1.99
C ALA A 177 6.21 0.58 -2.29
N CYS A 178 7.14 -0.01 -1.53
CA CYS A 178 7.45 -1.44 -1.65
C CYS A 178 6.22 -2.33 -1.41
N ASP A 179 5.44 -2.06 -0.36
CA ASP A 179 4.18 -2.77 -0.09
C ASP A 179 3.22 -2.65 -1.29
N LEU A 180 3.09 -1.44 -1.85
CA LEU A 180 2.28 -1.18 -3.03
C LEU A 180 2.81 -1.92 -4.27
N TYR A 181 4.11 -1.96 -4.50
CA TYR A 181 4.70 -2.69 -5.63
C TYR A 181 4.37 -4.18 -5.55
N ILE A 182 4.49 -4.79 -4.37
CA ILE A 182 4.10 -6.19 -4.17
C ILE A 182 2.60 -6.39 -4.41
N TYR A 183 1.75 -5.50 -3.92
CA TYR A 183 0.31 -5.53 -4.18
C TYR A 183 -0.01 -5.47 -5.68
N LEU A 184 0.63 -4.56 -6.43
CA LEU A 184 0.44 -4.44 -7.88
C LEU A 184 0.96 -5.69 -8.62
N ILE A 185 2.11 -6.23 -8.21
CA ILE A 185 2.65 -7.46 -8.76
C ILE A 185 1.69 -8.63 -8.51
N GLU A 186 1.09 -8.74 -7.32
CA GLU A 186 0.07 -9.75 -7.04
C GLU A 186 -1.15 -9.58 -7.94
N ARG A 187 -1.64 -8.34 -8.10
CA ARG A 187 -2.79 -8.00 -8.95
C ARG A 187 -2.57 -8.40 -10.41
N PHE A 188 -1.38 -8.16 -10.97
CA PHE A 188 -1.12 -8.38 -12.40
C PHE A 188 -0.48 -9.74 -12.73
N CYS A 189 0.34 -10.28 -11.83
CA CYS A 189 1.16 -11.47 -12.08
C CYS A 189 0.73 -12.68 -11.20
N GLY A 190 -0.12 -12.44 -10.21
CA GLY A 190 -0.61 -13.44 -9.26
C GLY A 190 0.25 -13.59 -8.01
N ALA A 191 -0.34 -14.18 -6.96
CA ALA A 191 0.26 -14.30 -5.63
C ALA A 191 1.60 -15.07 -5.61
N ASN A 192 1.75 -16.09 -6.47
CA ASN A 192 2.99 -16.89 -6.54
C ASN A 192 4.19 -16.04 -6.99
N VAL A 193 3.99 -15.15 -7.98
CA VAL A 193 5.04 -14.24 -8.44
C VAL A 193 5.36 -13.22 -7.36
N ALA A 194 4.34 -12.61 -6.75
CA ALA A 194 4.51 -11.63 -5.68
C ALA A 194 5.30 -12.19 -4.49
N GLN A 195 4.95 -13.39 -4.02
CA GLN A 195 5.68 -14.07 -2.95
C GLN A 195 7.12 -14.42 -3.33
N ALA A 196 7.36 -14.82 -4.59
CA ALA A 196 8.72 -15.08 -5.07
C ALA A 196 9.56 -13.81 -5.11
N VAL A 197 9.01 -12.72 -5.63
CA VAL A 197 9.67 -11.40 -5.68
C VAL A 197 10.01 -10.92 -4.27
N ALA A 198 9.05 -10.93 -3.34
CA ALA A 198 9.27 -10.51 -1.95
C ALA A 198 10.43 -11.28 -1.29
N ARG A 199 10.52 -12.59 -1.51
CA ARG A 199 11.62 -13.42 -1.01
C ARG A 199 12.96 -13.09 -1.66
N ASP A 200 12.99 -12.89 -2.98
CA ASP A 200 14.22 -12.64 -3.73
C ASP A 200 14.89 -11.31 -3.36
N ILE A 201 14.07 -10.27 -3.11
CA ILE A 201 14.54 -8.95 -2.70
C ILE A 201 14.75 -8.83 -1.19
N LEU A 202 14.61 -9.94 -0.45
CA LEU A 202 14.69 -10.01 1.02
C LEU A 202 13.76 -9.00 1.72
N TYR A 203 12.61 -8.71 1.12
CA TYR A 203 11.63 -7.79 1.68
C TYR A 203 10.56 -8.57 2.42
N GLU A 204 10.54 -8.40 3.73
CA GLU A 204 9.38 -8.77 4.53
C GLU A 204 8.29 -7.74 4.28
N VAL A 205 7.32 -8.12 3.43
CA VAL A 205 6.06 -7.39 3.33
C VAL A 205 5.52 -7.27 4.74
N GLN A 206 5.32 -6.05 5.22
CA GLN A 206 4.58 -5.89 6.47
C GLN A 206 3.17 -6.40 6.17
N ARG A 207 2.86 -7.61 6.66
CA ARG A 207 1.66 -8.41 6.36
C ARG A 207 0.35 -7.78 6.83
N SER A 208 0.29 -6.46 6.92
CA SER A 208 -0.91 -5.67 7.14
C SER A 208 -1.74 -5.48 5.86
N TYR A 209 -1.18 -5.81 4.68
CA TYR A 209 -1.85 -5.65 3.38
C TYR A 209 -2.19 -7.02 2.78
N SER A 210 -3.39 -7.53 3.07
CA SER A 210 -4.00 -8.65 2.34
C SER A 210 -4.98 -8.12 1.29
N PRO A 211 -5.35 -8.89 0.25
CA PRO A 211 -6.34 -8.47 -0.74
C PRO A 211 -7.65 -8.02 -0.06
N GLY A 212 -8.03 -6.75 -0.27
CA GLY A 212 -9.13 -6.09 0.44
C GLY A 212 -8.74 -5.34 1.74
N ARG A 213 -7.45 -5.18 2.03
CA ARG A 213 -6.91 -4.40 3.17
C ARG A 213 -5.85 -3.41 2.73
N ILE A 214 -6.24 -2.14 2.68
CA ILE A 214 -5.35 -1.01 2.87
C ILE A 214 -5.89 -0.28 4.11
N GLY A 215 -5.44 -0.70 5.29
CA GLY A 215 -6.17 -0.33 6.50
C GLY A 215 -5.40 -0.47 7.80
N PHE A 216 -4.13 -0.08 7.84
CA PHE A 216 -3.35 0.03 9.09
C PHE A 216 -2.27 1.10 9.02
N GLY A 217 -2.61 2.31 8.57
CA GLY A 217 -1.69 3.46 8.65
C GLY A 217 -1.76 4.18 9.99
N GLY A 218 -0.64 4.75 10.45
CA GLY A 218 -0.63 5.83 11.45
C GLY A 218 -0.34 5.40 12.89
N GLN A 219 -0.88 4.27 13.33
CA GLN A 219 -0.81 3.88 14.74
C GLN A 219 0.57 3.41 15.21
N LYS A 220 1.53 3.20 14.30
CA LYS A 220 2.93 2.85 14.58
C LYS A 220 3.93 3.96 14.21
N LEU A 221 3.45 5.17 13.91
CA LEU A 221 4.29 6.31 13.52
C LEU A 221 4.76 7.16 14.69
N HIS A 222 4.36 6.82 15.89
CA HIS A 222 4.87 7.43 17.09
C HIS A 222 6.29 6.93 17.40
N GLN A 223 7.08 7.79 18.04
CA GLN A 223 8.44 7.44 18.46
C GLN A 223 8.48 6.70 19.82
N ASP A 224 7.31 6.36 20.38
CA ASP A 224 7.24 5.59 21.63
C ASP A 224 7.61 4.11 21.40
N VAL A 225 8.91 3.81 21.52
CA VAL A 225 9.52 2.49 21.31
C VAL A 225 8.85 1.40 22.15
N ILE A 226 8.41 1.72 23.38
CA ILE A 226 7.79 0.72 24.25
C ILE A 226 6.38 0.39 23.75
N ILE A 227 5.64 1.38 23.24
CA ILE A 227 4.33 1.11 22.63
C ILE A 227 4.49 0.33 21.32
N LEU A 228 5.55 0.58 20.52
CA LEU A 228 5.83 -0.22 19.32
C LEU A 228 6.10 -1.68 19.66
N GLN A 229 6.89 -1.94 20.71
CA GLN A 229 7.15 -3.28 21.22
C GLN A 229 5.86 -3.97 21.67
N ILE A 230 4.98 -3.25 22.39
CA ILE A 230 3.70 -3.81 22.83
C ILE A 230 2.76 -4.06 21.65
N GLN A 231 2.71 -3.19 20.64
CA GLN A 231 1.91 -3.42 19.43
C GLN A 231 2.38 -4.67 18.68
N HIS A 232 3.70 -4.86 18.57
CA HIS A 232 4.28 -6.07 17.98
C HIS A 232 3.94 -7.32 18.80
N TRP A 233 4.08 -7.25 20.13
CA TRP A 233 3.71 -8.35 21.01
C TRP A 233 2.22 -8.72 20.87
N LEU A 234 1.34 -7.72 20.80
CA LEU A 234 -0.10 -7.90 20.58
C LEU A 234 -0.38 -8.54 19.21
N GLU A 235 0.44 -8.28 18.20
CA GLU A 235 0.33 -8.90 16.86
C GLU A 235 0.71 -10.38 16.84
N GLU A 236 1.64 -10.79 17.69
CA GLU A 236 2.04 -12.18 17.82
C GLU A 236 1.08 -12.98 18.72
N HIS A 237 0.55 -12.34 19.77
CA HIS A 237 -0.24 -12.99 20.82
C HIS A 237 -1.73 -12.65 20.73
N PHE A 238 -2.20 -12.11 19.61
CA PHE A 238 -3.56 -11.59 19.50
C PHE A 238 -4.65 -12.63 19.82
N ALA A 239 -4.40 -13.91 19.57
CA ALA A 239 -5.34 -15.00 19.84
C ALA A 239 -5.29 -15.50 21.29
N ASP A 240 -4.25 -15.13 22.04
CA ASP A 240 -3.99 -15.66 23.37
C ASP A 240 -4.84 -14.98 24.47
N LYS A 241 -4.89 -15.64 25.62
CA LYS A 241 -5.52 -15.10 26.84
C LYS A 241 -4.45 -14.46 27.70
N PHE A 242 -4.49 -13.13 27.78
CA PHE A 242 -3.60 -12.34 28.64
C PHE A 242 -4.36 -11.18 29.28
N ARG A 243 -3.73 -10.57 30.28
CA ARG A 243 -4.21 -9.35 30.92
C ARG A 243 -3.31 -8.19 30.53
N PHE A 244 -3.88 -7.04 30.19
CA PHE A 244 -3.08 -5.85 29.88
C PHE A 244 -2.20 -5.41 31.06
N GLU A 245 -2.58 -5.76 32.28
CA GLU A 245 -1.78 -5.50 33.49
C GLU A 245 -0.45 -6.26 33.49
N ASP A 246 -0.43 -7.47 32.94
CA ASP A 246 0.78 -8.29 32.88
C ASP A 246 1.69 -7.79 31.76
N VAL A 247 1.13 -7.48 30.58
CA VAL A 247 1.86 -6.84 29.47
C VAL A 247 2.48 -5.51 29.91
N ALA A 248 1.74 -4.68 30.65
CA ALA A 248 2.25 -3.43 31.19
C ALA A 248 3.40 -3.65 32.18
N ARG A 249 3.29 -4.67 33.06
CA ARG A 249 4.33 -5.01 34.04
C ARG A 249 5.61 -5.49 33.37
N GLU A 250 5.50 -6.35 32.35
CA GLU A 250 6.64 -6.86 31.57
C GLU A 250 7.41 -5.72 30.87
N HIS A 251 6.71 -4.67 30.47
CA HIS A 251 7.29 -3.48 29.83
C HIS A 251 7.59 -2.34 30.82
N GLY A 252 7.67 -2.65 32.13
CA GLY A 252 8.13 -1.73 33.17
C GLY A 252 7.19 -0.55 33.46
N MET A 253 5.89 -0.68 33.24
CA MET A 253 4.94 0.41 33.49
C MET A 253 3.65 -0.02 34.22
N SER A 254 3.02 0.93 34.90
CA SER A 254 1.69 0.70 35.50
C SER A 254 0.61 0.65 34.42
N ILE A 255 -0.49 -0.07 34.68
CA ILE A 255 -1.63 -0.16 33.76
C ILE A 255 -2.19 1.21 33.36
N ARG A 256 -2.25 2.16 34.30
CA ARG A 256 -2.70 3.54 34.01
C ARG A 256 -1.77 4.25 33.04
N ASN A 257 -0.45 4.08 33.21
CA ASN A 257 0.54 4.68 32.30
C ASN A 257 0.47 4.03 30.92
N PHE A 258 0.35 2.70 30.86
CA PHE A 258 0.16 1.95 29.62
C PHE A 258 -1.05 2.44 28.82
N MET A 259 -2.23 2.46 29.44
CA MET A 259 -3.46 2.88 28.76
C MET A 259 -3.35 4.29 28.17
N ARG A 260 -2.79 5.23 28.95
CA ARG A 260 -2.60 6.62 28.51
C ARG A 260 -1.57 6.72 27.39
N ARG A 261 -0.38 6.09 27.55
CA ARG A 261 0.69 6.13 26.55
C ARG A 261 0.26 5.48 25.25
N PHE A 262 -0.37 4.31 25.32
CA PHE A 262 -0.88 3.61 24.15
C PHE A 262 -1.92 4.46 23.41
N GLN A 263 -2.86 5.08 24.11
CA GLN A 263 -3.84 5.97 23.47
C GLN A 263 -3.20 7.23 22.89
N THR A 264 -2.21 7.82 23.55
CA THR A 264 -1.49 9.01 23.07
C THR A 264 -0.67 8.68 21.81
N ALA A 265 -0.07 7.50 21.78
CA ALA A 265 0.80 7.04 20.72
C ALA A 265 0.02 6.54 19.50
N THR A 266 -1.02 5.73 19.72
CA THR A 266 -1.77 5.02 18.65
C THR A 266 -3.09 5.69 18.28
N GLY A 267 -3.56 6.65 19.08
CA GLY A 267 -4.91 7.23 18.94
C GLY A 267 -6.06 6.30 19.37
N ASP A 268 -5.77 5.05 19.76
CA ASP A 268 -6.79 4.05 20.11
C ASP A 268 -6.53 3.44 21.51
N LYS A 269 -7.56 2.83 22.11
CA LYS A 269 -7.38 2.08 23.36
C LYS A 269 -6.80 0.69 23.04
N PRO A 270 -5.94 0.12 23.90
CA PRO A 270 -5.35 -1.21 23.69
C PRO A 270 -6.36 -2.32 23.37
N LEU A 271 -7.51 -2.32 24.05
CA LEU A 271 -8.57 -3.31 23.81
C LEU A 271 -9.20 -3.16 22.43
N HIS A 272 -9.42 -1.93 21.96
CA HIS A 272 -9.97 -1.69 20.62
C HIS A 272 -8.97 -2.04 19.53
N TYR A 273 -7.68 -1.76 19.75
CA TYR A 273 -6.58 -2.21 18.88
C TYR A 273 -6.59 -3.73 18.73
N LEU A 274 -6.62 -4.46 19.85
CA LEU A 274 -6.65 -5.93 19.87
C LEU A 274 -7.90 -6.48 19.18
N GLN A 275 -9.08 -5.91 19.45
CA GLN A 275 -10.33 -6.32 18.80
C GLN A 275 -10.23 -6.15 17.29
N ARG A 276 -9.71 -5.01 16.82
CA ARG A 276 -9.55 -4.73 15.39
C ARG A 276 -8.60 -5.72 14.74
N LEU A 277 -7.46 -6.02 15.37
CA LEU A 277 -6.50 -7.01 14.90
C LEU A 277 -7.13 -8.42 14.76
N ARG A 278 -7.97 -8.82 15.73
CA ARG A 278 -8.71 -10.09 15.67
C ARG A 278 -9.77 -10.11 14.58
N ILE A 279 -10.52 -9.02 14.41
CA ILE A 279 -11.54 -8.90 13.35
C ILE A 279 -10.90 -8.93 11.97
N GLU A 280 -9.80 -8.20 11.78
CA GLU A 280 -9.02 -8.27 10.56
C GLU A 280 -8.53 -9.69 10.36
N THR A 281 -7.81 -10.34 11.27
CA THR A 281 -7.40 -11.75 11.08
C THR A 281 -8.56 -12.66 10.68
N ALA A 282 -9.72 -12.51 11.32
CA ALA A 282 -10.94 -13.24 10.97
C ALA A 282 -11.41 -12.99 9.52
N LYS A 283 -11.39 -11.74 9.02
CA LYS A 283 -11.74 -11.44 7.62
C LYS A 283 -10.91 -12.25 6.63
N GLY A 284 -9.61 -12.41 6.92
CA GLY A 284 -8.68 -13.17 6.06
C GLY A 284 -8.97 -14.67 6.10
N LEU A 285 -9.28 -15.22 7.28
CA LEU A 285 -9.70 -16.61 7.43
C LEU A 285 -11.07 -16.88 6.78
N LEU A 286 -11.97 -15.90 6.81
CA LEU A 286 -13.31 -16.01 6.22
C LEU A 286 -13.27 -16.01 4.69
N SER A 287 -12.37 -15.24 4.07
CA SER A 287 -12.19 -15.20 2.61
C SER A 287 -11.31 -16.33 2.08
N GLY A 288 -10.27 -16.72 2.82
CA GLY A 288 -9.28 -17.71 2.37
C GLY A 288 -9.57 -19.16 2.73
N THR A 289 -10.53 -19.44 3.61
CA THR A 289 -10.79 -20.81 4.11
C THR A 289 -12.27 -21.16 4.19
N ARG A 290 -12.57 -22.47 4.17
CA ARG A 290 -13.93 -23.02 4.41
C ARG A 290 -14.21 -23.33 5.88
N LYS A 291 -13.35 -22.89 6.82
CA LYS A 291 -13.53 -23.17 8.26
C LYS A 291 -14.87 -22.64 8.78
N SER A 292 -15.46 -23.26 9.79
CA SER A 292 -16.72 -22.74 10.34
C SER A 292 -16.50 -21.38 11.03
N ILE A 293 -17.53 -20.53 11.11
CA ILE A 293 -17.46 -19.24 11.84
C ILE A 293 -17.06 -19.47 13.30
N LYS A 294 -17.56 -20.54 13.91
CA LYS A 294 -17.22 -20.97 15.27
C LYS A 294 -15.73 -21.33 15.39
N THR A 295 -15.18 -22.04 14.42
CA THR A 295 -13.73 -22.36 14.40
C THR A 295 -12.90 -21.09 14.29
N ILE A 296 -13.27 -20.19 13.37
CA ILE A 296 -12.58 -18.92 13.16
C ILE A 296 -12.65 -18.03 14.42
N SER A 297 -13.79 -18.00 15.12
CA SER A 297 -13.90 -17.21 16.35
C SER A 297 -12.92 -17.65 17.43
N TYR A 298 -12.73 -18.97 17.59
CA TYR A 298 -11.72 -19.50 18.52
C TYR A 298 -10.29 -19.23 18.06
N GLU A 299 -10.01 -19.40 16.76
CA GLU A 299 -8.67 -19.14 16.19
C GLU A 299 -8.22 -17.68 16.33
N VAL A 300 -9.16 -16.73 16.36
CA VAL A 300 -8.85 -15.32 16.61
C VAL A 300 -9.02 -14.90 18.08
N GLY A 301 -9.16 -15.87 18.99
CA GLY A 301 -9.09 -15.62 20.44
C GLY A 301 -10.41 -15.25 21.13
N TYR A 302 -11.57 -15.56 20.54
CA TYR A 302 -12.88 -15.42 21.20
C TYR A 302 -13.44 -16.78 21.64
N ASP A 303 -13.95 -16.83 22.88
CA ASP A 303 -14.60 -18.04 23.41
C ASP A 303 -16.09 -18.16 23.00
N ASP A 304 -16.69 -17.06 22.56
CA ASP A 304 -18.10 -16.96 22.18
C ASP A 304 -18.26 -16.47 20.72
N ALA A 305 -18.74 -17.38 19.86
CA ALA A 305 -18.99 -17.10 18.45
C ALA A 305 -20.09 -16.04 18.22
N SER A 306 -21.06 -15.93 19.12
CA SER A 306 -22.15 -14.93 19.03
C SER A 306 -21.62 -13.53 19.33
N PHE A 307 -20.79 -13.42 20.37
CA PHE A 307 -20.09 -12.18 20.70
C PHE A 307 -19.17 -11.75 19.54
N PHE A 308 -18.36 -12.67 19.02
CA PHE A 308 -17.53 -12.45 17.85
C PHE A 308 -18.35 -11.96 16.64
N ALA A 309 -19.47 -12.62 16.32
CA ALA A 309 -20.29 -12.24 15.17
C ALA A 309 -20.88 -10.82 15.31
N ARG A 310 -21.29 -10.43 16.53
CA ARG A 310 -21.77 -9.07 16.81
C ARG A 310 -20.66 -8.03 16.66
N LEU A 311 -19.48 -8.31 17.21
CA LEU A 311 -18.33 -7.43 17.11
C LEU A 311 -17.84 -7.30 15.67
N PHE A 312 -17.80 -8.41 14.93
CA PHE A 312 -17.47 -8.43 13.51
C PHE A 312 -18.44 -7.56 12.71
N ARG A 313 -19.76 -7.67 12.95
CA ARG A 313 -20.75 -6.81 12.30
C ARG A 313 -20.60 -5.34 12.67
N GLN A 314 -20.26 -5.03 13.91
CA GLN A 314 -20.00 -3.65 14.33
C GLN A 314 -18.80 -3.03 13.60
N HIS A 315 -17.76 -3.82 13.32
CA HIS A 315 -16.55 -3.35 12.64
C HIS A 315 -16.61 -3.40 11.11
N THR A 316 -17.53 -4.16 10.52
CA THR A 316 -17.53 -4.45 9.07
C THR A 316 -18.86 -4.20 8.40
N GLU A 317 -19.89 -3.83 9.17
CA GLU A 317 -21.30 -3.67 8.77
C GLU A 317 -21.97 -4.97 8.27
N LEU A 318 -21.20 -6.05 8.11
CA LEU A 318 -21.62 -7.35 7.60
C LEU A 318 -21.49 -8.43 8.68
N SER A 319 -22.39 -9.41 8.68
CA SER A 319 -22.14 -10.62 9.47
C SER A 319 -20.98 -11.44 8.87
N PRO A 320 -20.26 -12.26 9.66
CA PRO A 320 -19.20 -13.13 9.15
C PRO A 320 -19.64 -14.02 7.97
N ASN A 321 -20.89 -14.49 7.98
CA ASN A 321 -21.45 -15.30 6.89
C ASN A 321 -21.71 -14.45 5.63
N GLN A 322 -22.27 -13.25 5.78
CA GLN A 322 -22.48 -12.33 4.65
C GLN A 322 -21.15 -11.92 4.04
N TYR A 323 -20.16 -11.59 4.86
CA TYR A 323 -18.80 -11.27 4.43
C TYR A 323 -18.22 -12.42 3.59
N ARG A 324 -18.27 -13.66 4.09
CA ARG A 324 -17.82 -14.83 3.34
C ARG A 324 -18.55 -15.03 2.01
N GLN A 325 -19.88 -14.89 2.00
CA GLN A 325 -20.67 -15.07 0.78
C GLN A 325 -20.33 -14.02 -0.26
N GLN A 326 -20.19 -12.76 0.14
CA GLN A 326 -19.80 -11.67 -0.74
C GLN A 326 -18.43 -11.91 -1.39
N PHE A 327 -17.44 -12.38 -0.62
CA PHE A 327 -16.12 -12.71 -1.14
C PHE A 327 -16.12 -13.94 -2.08
N HIS A 328 -16.89 -14.99 -1.78
CA HIS A 328 -16.97 -16.15 -2.67
C HIS A 328 -17.78 -15.90 -3.95
N GLN A 329 -18.75 -14.97 -3.92
CA GLN A 329 -19.49 -14.55 -5.12
C GLN A 329 -18.67 -13.63 -6.03
N GLN A 330 -17.66 -12.93 -5.49
CA GLN A 330 -16.73 -12.12 -6.28
C GLN A 330 -15.57 -12.94 -6.88
N ALA A 331 -15.31 -14.14 -6.34
CA ALA A 331 -14.22 -15.03 -6.76
C ALA A 331 -14.65 -16.18 -7.70
N ALA A 332 -15.94 -16.28 -8.04
CA ALA A 332 -16.54 -17.29 -8.93
C ALA A 332 -17.06 -16.65 -10.22
#